data_AF-A0A965YP53-F1
#
_entry.id   AF-A0A965YP53-F1
#
_cell.length_a   1.000
_cell.length_b   1.000
_cell.length_c   1.000
_cell.angle_alpha   90.00
_cell.angle_beta   90.00
_cell.angle_gamma   90.00
#
_symmetry.space_group_name_H-M   'P 1'
#
loop_
_entity.id
_entity.type
_entity.pdbx_description
1 polymer ?
#
loop_
_entity_poly.entity_id
_entity_poly.type
_entity_poly.pdbx_seq_one_letter_code
_entity_poly.pdbx_strand_id
1 'polypeptide(L)'
;MKKSEIYEGIIENIDFPNKGNVWVKGGEGEEPVKVIVKNGMPGQKIRFQVNKKRKNKCEGRLLEVLAKSPQETREPLCDEFPACGGCMYQTMAYEDQLAMKSGQVQALIEEALVNGGQVKADNPNQADYIFEGIQGSPLEFGYRNKMEFSFGDAIKDGPLTLGLHKKGSTYDVLTVADCKIVHEDFTKILSCVLDYCKEQKFSYYRKMSHQGYLRHLLVRRAQTTGEILVNLVTSSQQEHDFSELTERILKLDLEGKVAGILHIINDSLADVVQSDETRILYGQDYFYEMILGLKFKISPFSFFQTNSLGAEVLYTAARSYIGSTKDMTVFDLYSGTGTIAQILADVSKKVIGVEIVEEAVEAAKENAVLNGLSNCEFIAGDVLKALDDVEE
;
A
#
# COMPACT_ATOMS: atom_id res chain seq x y z
N MET A 1 -8.23 30.83 17.85
CA MET A 1 -8.76 29.55 17.30
C MET A 1 -9.52 28.71 18.31
N LYS A 2 -10.75 28.28 18.03
CA LYS A 2 -11.51 27.30 18.85
C LYS A 2 -11.84 26.02 18.07
N LYS A 3 -12.17 24.95 18.80
CA LYS A 3 -12.62 23.67 18.21
C LYS A 3 -13.97 23.89 17.51
N SER A 4 -14.18 23.18 16.40
CA SER A 4 -15.35 23.23 15.51
C SER A 4 -15.53 24.50 14.69
N GLU A 5 -14.70 25.53 14.90
CA GLU A 5 -14.69 26.72 14.05
C GLU A 5 -14.02 26.43 12.70
N ILE A 6 -14.49 27.15 11.68
CA ILE A 6 -14.04 27.04 10.29
C ILE A 6 -13.08 28.18 9.99
N TYR A 7 -11.98 27.85 9.30
CA TYR A 7 -10.96 28.79 8.88
C TYR A 7 -10.61 28.56 7.41
N GLU A 8 -10.03 29.59 6.79
CA GLU A 8 -9.40 29.50 5.48
C GLU A 8 -7.89 29.72 5.61
N GLY A 9 -7.11 29.07 4.75
CA GLY A 9 -5.66 29.25 4.71
C GLY A 9 -5.04 28.58 3.51
N ILE A 10 -3.74 28.80 3.30
CA ILE A 10 -2.97 28.18 2.23
C ILE A 10 -2.10 27.09 2.86
N ILE A 11 -2.04 25.92 2.23
CA ILE A 11 -1.09 24.88 2.61
C ILE A 11 0.28 25.31 2.10
N GLU A 12 1.23 25.58 2.99
CA GLU A 12 2.57 26.03 2.59
C GLU A 12 3.46 24.87 2.16
N ASN A 13 3.42 23.78 2.92
CA ASN A 13 4.16 22.56 2.63
C ASN A 13 3.44 21.34 3.23
N ILE A 14 3.94 20.14 2.89
CA ILE A 14 3.42 18.87 3.37
C ILE A 14 4.56 18.11 4.06
N ASP A 15 4.38 17.80 5.34
CA ASP A 15 5.26 16.88 6.07
C ASP A 15 4.77 15.44 5.94
N PHE A 16 5.65 14.47 6.15
CA PHE A 16 5.26 13.06 6.18
C PHE A 16 4.41 12.71 7.44
N PRO A 17 3.40 11.82 7.33
CA PRO A 17 2.71 11.40 6.10
C PRO A 17 1.51 12.31 5.80
N ASN A 18 1.60 13.11 4.72
CA ASN A 18 0.55 13.97 4.18
C ASN A 18 -0.03 15.01 5.16
N LYS A 19 0.81 15.61 5.99
CA LYS A 19 0.44 16.66 6.96
C LYS A 19 0.66 18.04 6.33
N GLY A 20 -0.40 18.66 5.82
CA GLY A 20 -0.36 20.01 5.30
C GLY A 20 -0.23 21.05 6.40
N ASN A 21 0.76 21.91 6.29
CA ASN A 21 1.01 22.97 7.25
C ASN A 21 0.35 24.26 6.77
N VAL A 22 -0.58 24.77 7.58
CA VAL A 22 -1.31 26.01 7.33
C VAL A 22 -1.06 26.96 8.48
N TRP A 23 -0.68 28.20 8.19
CA TRP A 23 -0.53 29.24 9.21
C TRP A 23 -1.73 30.17 9.19
N VAL A 24 -2.44 30.22 10.33
CA VAL A 24 -3.58 31.12 10.51
C VAL A 24 -3.11 32.30 11.36
N LYS A 25 -3.23 33.51 10.81
CA LYS A 25 -2.96 34.74 11.56
C LYS A 25 -3.94 34.84 12.73
N GLY A 26 -3.41 35.12 13.92
CA GLY A 26 -4.24 35.42 15.10
C GLY A 26 -4.84 36.83 15.04
N GLY A 27 -5.42 37.27 16.15
CA GLY A 27 -5.81 38.67 16.32
C GLY A 27 -4.61 39.63 16.28
N GLU A 28 -4.86 40.94 16.26
CA GLU A 28 -3.77 41.94 16.34
C GLU A 28 -2.89 41.67 17.59
N GLY A 29 -1.59 41.44 17.36
CA GLY A 29 -0.60 41.13 18.40
C GLY A 29 -0.46 39.64 18.75
N GLU A 30 -1.19 38.73 18.11
CA GLU A 30 -1.03 37.28 18.31
C GLU A 30 -0.11 36.65 17.25
N GLU A 31 0.79 35.76 17.70
CA GLU A 31 1.62 34.93 16.82
C GLU A 31 0.74 34.02 15.94
N PRO A 32 1.13 33.77 14.67
CA PRO A 32 0.41 32.88 13.79
C PRO A 32 0.42 31.45 14.34
N VAL A 33 -0.74 30.78 14.26
CA VAL A 33 -0.90 29.42 14.75
C VAL A 33 -0.73 28.44 13.59
N LYS A 34 0.23 27.53 13.72
CA LYS A 34 0.41 26.38 12.82
C LYS A 34 -0.73 25.37 13.01
N VAL A 35 -1.43 25.05 11.94
CA VAL A 35 -2.49 24.04 11.89
C VAL A 35 -2.11 22.94 10.90
N ILE A 36 -2.18 21.69 11.36
CA ILE A 36 -1.98 20.52 10.52
C ILE A 36 -3.31 20.13 9.89
N VAL A 37 -3.39 20.21 8.56
CA VAL A 37 -4.55 19.79 7.77
C VAL A 37 -4.11 18.70 6.81
N LYS A 38 -4.62 17.48 7.00
CA LYS A 38 -4.34 16.37 6.08
C LYS A 38 -5.14 16.50 4.78
N ASN A 39 -4.72 15.74 3.77
CA ASN A 39 -5.43 15.52 2.52
C ASN A 39 -5.43 16.69 1.51
N GLY A 40 -4.50 17.62 1.64
CA GLY A 40 -4.28 18.67 0.63
C GLY A 40 -2.89 18.62 0.00
N MET A 41 -2.59 19.61 -0.84
CA MET A 41 -1.35 19.78 -1.59
C MET A 41 -0.74 21.18 -1.29
N PRO A 42 0.59 21.35 -1.30
CA PRO A 42 1.20 22.67 -1.16
C PRO A 42 0.65 23.65 -2.19
N GLY A 43 0.40 24.90 -1.80
CA GLY A 43 -0.16 25.95 -2.64
C GLY A 43 -1.70 25.98 -2.71
N GLN A 44 -2.41 24.95 -2.26
CA GLN A 44 -3.88 24.98 -2.25
C GLN A 44 -4.42 25.97 -1.21
N LYS A 45 -5.38 26.80 -1.61
CA LYS A 45 -6.22 27.55 -0.66
C LYS A 45 -7.35 26.63 -0.22
N ILE A 46 -7.48 26.43 1.09
CA ILE A 46 -8.45 25.49 1.65
C ILE A 46 -9.35 26.12 2.69
N ARG A 47 -10.53 25.54 2.85
CA ARG A 47 -11.42 25.70 4.00
C ARG A 47 -11.31 24.46 4.87
N PHE A 48 -11.09 24.65 6.17
CA PHE A 48 -10.96 23.54 7.12
C PHE A 48 -11.63 23.85 8.45
N GLN A 49 -12.04 22.79 9.16
CA GLN A 49 -12.60 22.87 10.51
C GLN A 49 -11.59 22.38 11.54
N VAL A 50 -11.36 23.13 12.60
CA VAL A 50 -10.49 22.68 13.71
C VAL A 50 -11.16 21.54 14.46
N ASN A 51 -10.57 20.34 14.44
CA ASN A 51 -11.08 19.20 15.19
C ASN A 51 -10.33 18.96 16.51
N LYS A 52 -9.10 19.48 16.64
CA LYS A 52 -8.27 19.30 17.83
C LYS A 52 -7.38 20.52 18.08
N LYS A 53 -7.40 21.01 19.31
CA LYS A 53 -6.52 22.09 19.79
C LYS A 53 -5.88 21.70 21.12
N ARG A 54 -4.56 21.69 21.18
CA ARG A 54 -3.72 21.53 22.37
C ARG A 54 -2.66 22.64 22.39
N LYS A 55 -1.97 22.84 23.52
CA LYS A 55 -1.00 23.93 23.73
C LYS A 55 0.00 24.11 22.58
N ASN A 56 0.53 23.01 22.05
CA ASN A 56 1.54 23.01 20.96
C ASN A 56 1.05 22.32 19.67
N LYS A 57 -0.24 22.03 19.55
CA LYS A 57 -0.74 21.25 18.40
C LYS A 57 -2.16 21.65 18.04
N CYS A 58 -2.34 22.11 16.81
CA CYS A 58 -3.65 22.34 16.21
C CYS A 58 -3.81 21.42 14.99
N GLU A 59 -4.91 20.69 14.91
CA GLU A 59 -5.25 19.84 13.76
C GLU A 59 -6.61 20.28 13.20
N GLY A 60 -6.73 20.24 11.88
CA GLY A 60 -7.94 20.58 11.14
C GLY A 60 -8.34 19.48 10.16
N ARG A 61 -9.66 19.36 9.94
CA ARG A 61 -10.24 18.55 8.87
C ARG A 61 -10.49 19.43 7.66
N LEU A 62 -9.88 19.08 6.52
CA LEU A 62 -10.19 19.69 5.23
C LEU A 62 -11.68 19.55 4.92
N LEU A 63 -12.35 20.66 4.60
CA LEU A 63 -13.74 20.69 4.16
C LEU A 63 -13.83 20.88 2.65
N GLU A 64 -13.02 21.80 2.11
CA GLU A 64 -13.11 22.22 0.71
C GLU A 64 -11.77 22.80 0.23
N VAL A 65 -11.41 22.54 -1.02
CA VAL A 65 -10.32 23.24 -1.73
C VAL A 65 -10.94 24.41 -2.47
N LEU A 66 -10.64 25.63 -2.02
CA LEU A 66 -11.19 26.88 -2.56
C LEU A 66 -10.43 27.38 -3.79
N ALA A 67 -9.14 27.06 -3.88
CA ALA A 67 -8.32 27.32 -5.07
C ALA A 67 -7.27 26.22 -5.23
N LYS A 68 -7.10 25.74 -6.46
CA LYS A 68 -6.08 24.75 -6.84
C LYS A 68 -4.68 25.30 -6.61
N SER A 69 -3.73 24.40 -6.33
CA SER A 69 -2.31 24.75 -6.31
C SER A 69 -1.79 25.01 -7.72
N PRO A 70 -0.81 25.91 -7.90
CA PRO A 70 -0.05 26.02 -9.15
C PRO A 70 0.64 24.71 -9.58
N GLN A 71 0.87 23.79 -8.65
CA GLN A 71 1.45 22.46 -8.92
C GLN A 71 0.42 21.46 -9.47
N GLU A 72 -0.87 21.81 -9.50
CA GLU A 72 -1.92 20.99 -10.10
C GLU A 72 -1.93 21.17 -11.62
N THR A 73 -0.88 20.68 -12.28
CA THR A 73 -0.58 20.91 -13.71
C THR A 73 -1.16 19.86 -14.65
N ARG A 74 -1.71 18.76 -14.14
CA ARG A 74 -2.32 17.69 -14.94
C ARG A 74 -3.75 17.41 -14.50
N GLU A 75 -4.53 16.88 -15.44
CA GLU A 75 -5.85 16.33 -15.14
C GLU A 75 -5.73 14.92 -14.55
N PRO A 76 -6.58 14.56 -13.57
CA PRO A 76 -6.58 13.21 -13.01
C PRO A 76 -7.07 12.21 -14.06
N LEU A 77 -6.48 11.02 -14.08
CA LEU A 77 -6.87 9.97 -15.01
C LEU A 77 -7.98 9.06 -14.49
N CYS A 78 -8.28 9.12 -13.19
CA CYS A 78 -9.25 8.25 -12.53
C CYS A 78 -10.50 9.05 -12.13
N ASP A 79 -11.67 8.55 -12.50
CA ASP A 79 -12.96 9.19 -12.26
C ASP A 79 -13.29 9.42 -10.78
N GLU A 80 -12.76 8.57 -9.89
CA GLU A 80 -12.99 8.65 -8.44
C GLU A 80 -12.04 9.63 -7.73
N PHE A 81 -11.10 10.26 -8.44
CA PHE A 81 -10.25 11.30 -7.87
C PHE A 81 -11.03 12.64 -7.79
N PRO A 82 -10.94 13.41 -6.69
CA PRO A 82 -10.10 13.24 -5.51
C PRO A 82 -10.78 12.52 -4.33
N ALA A 83 -11.99 12.00 -4.53
CA ALA A 83 -12.84 11.46 -3.48
C ALA A 83 -12.31 10.13 -2.90
N CYS A 84 -11.75 9.26 -3.73
CA CYS A 84 -11.12 8.00 -3.31
C CYS A 84 -9.91 8.24 -2.40
N GLY A 85 -9.80 7.45 -1.33
CA GLY A 85 -8.69 7.50 -0.38
C GLY A 85 -7.36 6.94 -0.92
N GLY A 86 -7.36 6.29 -2.09
CA GLY A 86 -6.19 5.61 -2.64
C GLY A 86 -5.13 6.52 -3.25
N CYS A 87 -5.51 7.70 -3.77
CA CYS A 87 -4.59 8.60 -4.48
C CYS A 87 -4.70 10.05 -3.97
N MET A 88 -3.54 10.71 -3.85
CA MET A 88 -3.44 12.08 -3.34
C MET A 88 -3.01 13.11 -4.38
N TYR A 89 -2.16 12.73 -5.32
CA TYR A 89 -1.39 13.68 -6.15
C TYR A 89 -1.55 13.44 -7.66
N GLN A 90 -2.67 12.84 -8.10
CA GLN A 90 -2.89 12.61 -9.55
C GLN A 90 -2.97 13.89 -10.37
N THR A 91 -3.21 15.05 -9.75
CA THR A 91 -3.18 16.35 -10.42
C THR A 91 -1.80 16.99 -10.48
N MET A 92 -0.79 16.41 -9.84
CA MET A 92 0.61 16.89 -9.83
C MET A 92 1.47 16.10 -10.81
N ALA A 93 2.34 16.79 -11.57
CA ALA A 93 3.33 16.15 -12.42
C ALA A 93 4.19 15.14 -11.63
N TYR A 94 4.58 14.04 -12.27
CA TYR A 94 5.25 12.94 -11.57
C TYR A 94 6.61 13.39 -11.00
N GLU A 95 7.32 14.22 -11.75
CA GLU A 95 8.60 14.83 -11.37
C GLU A 95 8.44 15.71 -10.14
N ASP A 96 7.35 16.48 -10.05
CA ASP A 96 7.02 17.30 -8.88
C ASP A 96 6.66 16.42 -7.67
N GLN A 97 5.99 15.28 -7.88
CA GLN A 97 5.75 14.31 -6.81
C GLN A 97 7.06 13.72 -6.28
N LEU A 98 8.01 13.39 -7.15
CA LEU A 98 9.34 12.92 -6.78
C LEU A 98 10.12 14.00 -6.02
N ALA A 99 10.12 15.24 -6.51
CA ALA A 99 10.79 16.37 -5.87
C ALA A 99 10.22 16.65 -4.47
N MET A 100 8.89 16.65 -4.33
CA MET A 100 8.22 16.82 -3.03
C MET A 100 8.59 15.71 -2.05
N LYS A 101 8.53 14.44 -2.47
CA LYS A 101 8.92 13.30 -1.61
C LYS A 101 10.41 13.35 -1.27
N SER A 102 11.26 13.75 -2.21
CA SER A 102 12.70 13.89 -2.03
C SER A 102 13.00 14.88 -0.92
N GLY A 103 12.38 16.06 -0.94
CA GLY A 103 12.51 17.05 0.14
C GLY A 103 11.99 16.54 1.49
N GLN A 104 10.89 15.79 1.51
CA GLN A 104 10.35 15.19 2.75
C GLN A 104 11.31 14.17 3.37
N VAL A 105 11.83 13.24 2.57
CA VAL A 105 12.79 12.22 3.04
C VAL A 105 14.08 12.87 3.48
N GLN A 106 14.60 13.82 2.70
CA GLN A 106 15.82 14.55 3.04
C GLN A 106 15.67 15.27 4.37
N ALA A 107 14.56 15.99 4.60
CA ALA A 107 14.32 16.68 5.87
C ALA A 107 14.25 15.72 7.08
N LEU A 108 13.63 14.55 6.92
CA LEU A 108 13.56 13.54 7.99
C LEU A 108 14.94 12.96 8.33
N ILE A 109 15.75 12.64 7.30
CA ILE A 109 17.10 12.12 7.49
C ILE A 109 17.99 13.18 8.13
N GLU A 110 17.93 14.42 7.62
CA GLU A 110 18.67 15.57 8.15
C GLU A 110 18.38 15.77 9.64
N GLU A 111 17.10 15.85 10.02
CA GLU A 111 16.69 16.01 11.41
C GLU A 111 17.20 14.87 12.30
N ALA A 112 17.08 13.62 11.84
CA ALA A 112 17.51 12.45 12.60
C ALA A 112 19.03 12.42 12.82
N LEU A 113 19.82 12.67 11.76
CA LEU A 113 21.28 12.63 11.81
C LEU A 113 21.86 13.80 12.61
N VAL A 114 21.32 15.01 12.46
CA VAL A 114 21.72 16.18 13.26
C VAL A 114 21.44 15.91 14.75
N ASN A 115 20.25 15.43 15.09
CA ASN A 115 19.92 15.08 16.48
C ASN A 115 20.77 13.91 17.03
N GLY A 116 21.20 13.00 16.15
CA GLY A 116 22.12 11.91 16.47
C GLY A 116 23.59 12.33 16.56
N GLY A 117 23.93 13.59 16.23
CA GLY A 117 25.29 14.12 16.26
C GLY A 117 26.16 13.74 15.05
N GLN A 118 25.59 13.10 14.02
CA GLN A 118 26.29 12.83 12.75
C GLN A 118 26.21 14.07 11.86
N VAL A 119 27.07 15.04 12.14
CA VAL A 119 27.07 16.36 11.51
C VAL A 119 28.41 16.69 10.89
N LYS A 120 28.40 17.58 9.90
CA LYS A 120 29.64 18.01 9.24
C LYS A 120 30.52 18.76 10.21
N ALA A 121 31.83 18.54 10.11
CA ALA A 121 32.82 19.17 10.98
C ALA A 121 32.81 20.71 10.90
N ASP A 122 32.45 21.27 9.74
CA ASP A 122 32.41 22.72 9.48
C ASP A 122 31.02 23.34 9.71
N ASN A 123 29.97 22.53 9.87
CA ASN A 123 28.62 23.01 10.14
C ASN A 123 27.82 21.99 11.00
N PRO A 124 27.75 22.19 12.33
CA PRO A 124 27.08 21.26 13.24
C PRO A 124 25.54 21.26 13.12
N ASN A 125 24.97 22.11 12.26
CA ASN A 125 23.53 22.11 11.94
C ASN A 125 23.22 21.40 10.61
N GLN A 126 24.21 20.74 10.01
CA GLN A 126 24.04 19.99 8.78
C GLN A 126 24.54 18.55 8.96
N ALA A 127 23.74 17.58 8.56
CA ALA A 127 24.07 16.16 8.62
C ALA A 127 25.22 15.80 7.66
N ASP A 128 26.05 14.84 8.07
CA ASP A 128 27.15 14.32 7.25
C ASP A 128 26.73 13.02 6.55
N TYR A 129 26.18 13.15 5.34
CA TYR A 129 25.81 12.03 4.47
C TYR A 129 25.70 12.49 3.01
N ILE A 130 25.67 11.52 2.08
CA ILE A 130 25.41 11.75 0.67
C ILE A 130 23.92 11.45 0.41
N PHE A 131 23.20 12.43 -0.12
CA PHE A 131 21.81 12.24 -0.54
C PHE A 131 21.74 12.05 -2.07
N GLU A 132 21.46 10.83 -2.51
CA GLU A 132 21.35 10.48 -3.93
C GLU A 132 19.97 10.83 -4.55
N GLY A 133 19.03 11.31 -3.73
CA GLY A 133 17.66 11.62 -4.16
C GLY A 133 16.71 10.43 -4.09
N ILE A 134 15.51 10.60 -4.65
CA ILE A 134 14.51 9.54 -4.76
C ILE A 134 14.48 9.01 -6.19
N GLN A 135 14.49 7.70 -6.32
CA GLN A 135 14.30 7.01 -7.60
C GLN A 135 12.80 6.85 -7.90
N GLY A 136 12.41 7.13 -9.15
CA GLY A 136 11.05 6.94 -9.63
C GLY A 136 10.71 5.46 -9.83
N SER A 137 9.42 5.15 -9.75
CA SER A 137 8.88 3.86 -10.21
C SER A 137 8.99 3.81 -11.73
N PRO A 138 9.39 2.67 -12.34
CA PRO A 138 9.40 2.52 -13.79
C PRO A 138 8.03 2.74 -14.45
N LEU A 139 6.95 2.48 -13.70
CA LEU A 139 5.58 2.77 -14.10
C LEU A 139 4.89 3.71 -13.10
N GLU A 140 4.24 4.75 -13.61
CA GLU A 140 3.39 5.64 -12.82
C GLU A 140 1.97 5.07 -12.61
N PHE A 141 1.46 4.32 -13.58
CA PHE A 141 0.13 3.72 -13.61
C PHE A 141 0.23 2.22 -13.88
N GLY A 142 -0.79 1.46 -13.52
CA GLY A 142 -0.79 0.00 -13.70
C GLY A 142 0.28 -0.75 -12.90
N TYR A 143 1.00 -0.09 -12.00
CA TYR A 143 2.13 -0.68 -11.27
C TYR A 143 1.69 -1.66 -10.17
N ARG A 144 0.44 -1.55 -9.71
CA ARG A 144 -0.01 -2.24 -8.51
C ARG A 144 -0.49 -3.65 -8.82
N ASN A 145 0.16 -4.64 -8.21
CA ASN A 145 -0.06 -6.07 -8.44
C ASN A 145 -1.00 -6.76 -7.41
N LYS A 146 -1.46 -6.03 -6.38
CA LYS A 146 -2.38 -6.50 -5.35
C LYS A 146 -3.38 -5.42 -4.96
N MET A 147 -4.67 -5.77 -4.96
CA MET A 147 -5.75 -4.93 -4.45
C MET A 147 -6.67 -5.68 -3.51
N GLU A 148 -7.01 -5.03 -2.40
CA GLU A 148 -8.08 -5.45 -1.50
C GLU A 148 -9.21 -4.42 -1.63
N PHE A 149 -10.26 -4.80 -2.34
CA PHE A 149 -11.46 -3.99 -2.49
C PHE A 149 -12.47 -4.37 -1.42
N SER A 150 -13.15 -3.38 -0.85
CA SER A 150 -14.21 -3.59 0.13
C SER A 150 -15.57 -3.56 -0.54
N PHE A 151 -16.49 -4.41 -0.12
CA PHE A 151 -17.91 -4.23 -0.39
C PHE A 151 -18.51 -3.22 0.61
N GLY A 152 -19.47 -2.41 0.16
CA GLY A 152 -20.12 -1.44 1.03
C GLY A 152 -21.16 -0.59 0.32
N ASP A 153 -21.39 0.61 0.83
CA ASP A 153 -22.15 1.66 0.17
C ASP A 153 -21.38 2.99 0.18
N ALA A 154 -21.60 3.83 -0.84
CA ALA A 154 -20.98 5.17 -0.90
C ALA A 154 -21.68 6.17 0.02
N ILE A 155 -22.94 5.88 0.33
CA ILE A 155 -23.82 6.62 1.21
C ILE A 155 -24.63 5.56 1.94
N LYS A 156 -24.82 5.74 3.25
CA LYS A 156 -25.55 4.81 4.11
C LYS A 156 -26.85 4.33 3.46
N ASP A 157 -27.00 3.01 3.37
CA ASP A 157 -28.16 2.31 2.82
C ASP A 157 -28.40 2.56 1.32
N GLY A 158 -27.37 3.04 0.63
CA GLY A 158 -27.32 3.19 -0.82
C GLY A 158 -27.10 1.85 -1.55
N PRO A 159 -26.92 1.89 -2.88
CA PRO A 159 -26.66 0.69 -3.67
C PRO A 159 -25.34 0.03 -3.28
N LEU A 160 -25.26 -1.30 -3.50
CA LEU A 160 -24.02 -2.05 -3.30
C LEU A 160 -22.89 -1.48 -4.16
N THR A 161 -21.75 -1.25 -3.52
CA THR A 161 -20.50 -0.79 -4.14
C THR A 161 -19.39 -1.81 -3.87
N LEU A 162 -18.37 -1.80 -4.71
CA LEU A 162 -17.17 -2.60 -4.54
C LEU A 162 -15.95 -1.76 -4.93
N GLY A 163 -15.08 -1.46 -3.99
CA GLY A 163 -13.91 -0.66 -4.28
C GLY A 163 -13.15 -0.16 -3.05
N LEU A 164 -12.89 1.13 -2.98
CA LEU A 164 -12.02 1.72 -1.95
C LEU A 164 -12.76 2.74 -1.09
N HIS A 165 -12.28 2.92 0.13
CA HIS A 165 -12.87 3.88 1.05
C HIS A 165 -12.70 5.33 0.57
N LYS A 166 -13.74 6.14 0.79
CA LYS A 166 -13.70 7.58 0.56
C LYS A 166 -12.66 8.23 1.49
N LYS A 167 -11.96 9.24 0.99
CA LYS A 167 -10.93 9.98 1.73
C LYS A 167 -11.49 10.54 3.04
N GLY A 168 -10.88 10.15 4.15
CA GLY A 168 -11.30 10.56 5.49
C GLY A 168 -12.53 9.82 6.03
N SER A 169 -12.97 8.74 5.38
CA SER A 169 -14.02 7.83 5.86
C SER A 169 -13.49 6.40 5.90
N THR A 170 -13.96 5.61 6.85
CA THR A 170 -13.69 4.16 6.98
C THR A 170 -14.93 3.32 6.70
N TYR A 171 -16.04 3.97 6.36
CA TYR A 171 -17.35 3.36 6.17
C TYR A 171 -17.78 3.46 4.71
N ASP A 172 -17.65 4.66 4.13
CA ASP A 172 -18.12 4.92 2.78
C ASP A 172 -17.16 4.28 1.77
N VAL A 173 -17.70 3.46 0.87
CA VAL A 173 -16.96 2.75 -0.18
C VAL A 173 -17.38 3.29 -1.54
N LEU A 174 -16.40 3.63 -2.38
CA LEU A 174 -16.60 4.07 -3.75
C LEU A 174 -16.27 2.92 -4.70
N THR A 175 -17.11 2.72 -5.72
CA THR A 175 -16.81 1.74 -6.76
C THR A 175 -15.67 2.25 -7.63
N VAL A 176 -14.55 1.52 -7.69
CA VAL A 176 -13.35 1.94 -8.43
C VAL A 176 -13.18 1.15 -9.73
N ALA A 177 -14.19 1.20 -10.60
CA ALA A 177 -14.19 0.50 -11.89
C ALA A 177 -13.20 1.10 -12.93
N ASP A 178 -12.54 2.21 -12.61
CA ASP A 178 -11.52 2.84 -13.46
C ASP A 178 -10.25 3.19 -12.66
N CYS A 179 -9.82 2.27 -11.79
CA CYS A 179 -8.62 2.46 -10.98
C CYS A 179 -7.34 2.40 -11.84
N LYS A 180 -6.71 3.55 -12.09
CA LYS A 180 -5.52 3.63 -12.97
C LYS A 180 -4.20 3.12 -12.38
N ILE A 181 -4.14 2.85 -11.06
CA ILE A 181 -2.90 2.34 -10.45
C ILE A 181 -2.73 0.83 -10.63
N VAL A 182 -3.74 0.13 -11.15
CA VAL A 182 -3.74 -1.31 -11.41
C VAL A 182 -3.93 -1.59 -12.89
N HIS A 183 -3.60 -2.79 -13.33
CA HIS A 183 -3.91 -3.26 -14.68
C HIS A 183 -5.43 -3.30 -14.91
N GLU A 184 -5.89 -3.12 -16.16
CA GLU A 184 -7.33 -3.14 -16.50
C GLU A 184 -8.03 -4.47 -16.16
N ASP A 185 -7.28 -5.57 -16.08
CA ASP A 185 -7.82 -6.86 -15.65
C ASP A 185 -8.48 -6.77 -14.26
N PHE A 186 -7.92 -5.96 -13.35
CA PHE A 186 -8.49 -5.77 -12.02
C PHE A 186 -9.88 -5.15 -12.08
N THR A 187 -10.05 -4.12 -12.90
CA THR A 187 -11.31 -3.36 -12.97
C THR A 187 -12.39 -4.10 -13.75
N LYS A 188 -11.99 -4.89 -14.77
CA LYS A 188 -12.87 -5.87 -15.45
C LYS A 188 -13.41 -6.91 -14.47
N ILE A 189 -12.53 -7.52 -13.66
CA ILE A 189 -12.91 -8.50 -12.64
C ILE A 189 -13.80 -7.86 -11.56
N LEU A 190 -13.42 -6.69 -11.05
CA LEU A 190 -14.19 -5.95 -10.04
C LEU A 190 -15.61 -5.68 -10.54
N SER A 191 -15.77 -5.18 -11.76
CA SER A 191 -17.08 -4.87 -12.34
C SER A 191 -17.93 -6.13 -12.49
N CYS A 192 -17.35 -7.21 -13.01
CA CYS A 192 -18.02 -8.51 -13.15
C CYS A 192 -18.53 -9.04 -11.80
N VAL A 193 -17.69 -9.01 -10.77
CA VAL A 193 -18.06 -9.47 -9.41
C VAL A 193 -19.16 -8.59 -8.82
N LEU A 194 -19.04 -7.26 -8.94
CA LEU A 194 -20.03 -6.33 -8.42
C LEU A 194 -21.40 -6.53 -9.07
N ASP A 195 -21.45 -6.68 -10.39
CA ASP A 195 -22.70 -6.86 -11.13
C ASP A 195 -23.37 -8.18 -10.77
N TYR A 196 -22.61 -9.28 -10.71
CA TYR A 196 -23.12 -10.57 -10.23
C TYR A 196 -23.70 -10.47 -8.81
N CYS A 197 -22.96 -9.87 -7.86
CA CYS A 197 -23.44 -9.74 -6.49
C CYS A 197 -24.71 -8.87 -6.37
N LYS A 198 -24.85 -7.85 -7.22
CA LYS A 198 -26.08 -7.03 -7.29
C LYS A 198 -27.26 -7.84 -7.84
N GLU A 199 -27.06 -8.61 -8.91
CA GLU A 199 -28.09 -9.46 -9.50
C GLU A 199 -28.61 -10.50 -8.49
N GLN A 200 -27.70 -11.12 -7.72
CA GLN A 200 -28.03 -12.07 -6.66
C GLN A 200 -28.58 -11.40 -5.38
N LYS A 201 -28.60 -10.07 -5.32
CA LYS A 201 -29.07 -9.27 -4.17
C LYS A 201 -28.36 -9.61 -2.86
N PHE A 202 -27.07 -9.92 -2.93
CA PHE A 202 -26.28 -10.20 -1.74
C PHE A 202 -26.13 -8.93 -0.88
N SER A 203 -26.15 -9.13 0.44
CA SER A 203 -25.84 -8.07 1.40
C SER A 203 -24.34 -8.00 1.65
N TYR A 204 -23.84 -6.81 1.97
CA TYR A 204 -22.46 -6.65 2.44
C TYR A 204 -22.40 -6.68 3.98
N TYR A 205 -21.23 -7.02 4.50
CA TYR A 205 -20.96 -7.12 5.93
C TYR A 205 -20.80 -5.73 6.55
N ARG A 206 -21.67 -5.41 7.51
CA ARG A 206 -21.67 -4.14 8.25
C ARG A 206 -20.81 -4.27 9.50
N LYS A 207 -19.63 -3.65 9.48
CA LYS A 207 -18.61 -3.73 10.55
C LYS A 207 -19.13 -3.38 11.95
N MET A 208 -20.06 -2.42 12.06
CA MET A 208 -20.59 -1.98 13.36
C MET A 208 -21.58 -2.97 13.99
N SER A 209 -22.34 -3.70 13.17
CA SER A 209 -23.34 -4.65 13.66
C SER A 209 -22.86 -6.10 13.57
N HIS A 210 -21.75 -6.36 12.88
CA HIS A 210 -21.23 -7.70 12.59
C HIS A 210 -22.24 -8.59 11.85
N GLN A 211 -23.01 -7.99 10.93
CA GLN A 211 -24.08 -8.65 10.19
C GLN A 211 -23.90 -8.45 8.69
N GLY A 212 -24.25 -9.45 7.89
CA GLY A 212 -24.17 -9.41 6.43
C GLY A 212 -23.15 -10.40 5.89
N TYR A 213 -22.91 -10.36 4.58
CA TYR A 213 -22.22 -11.45 3.88
C TYR A 213 -20.94 -11.03 3.17
N LEU A 214 -21.03 -10.20 2.12
CA LEU A 214 -19.87 -9.81 1.31
C LEU A 214 -18.92 -8.91 2.10
N ARG A 215 -17.63 -9.24 2.15
CA ARG A 215 -16.61 -8.45 2.87
C ARG A 215 -15.67 -7.76 1.91
N HIS A 216 -14.88 -8.54 1.17
CA HIS A 216 -13.83 -8.03 0.31
C HIS A 216 -13.72 -8.81 -1.01
N LEU A 217 -13.11 -8.18 -2.01
CA LEU A 217 -12.57 -8.84 -3.19
C LEU A 217 -11.06 -8.57 -3.20
N LEU A 218 -10.26 -9.61 -3.01
CA LEU A 218 -8.81 -9.55 -3.16
C LEU A 218 -8.43 -10.04 -4.56
N VAL A 219 -7.82 -9.16 -5.34
CA VAL A 219 -7.28 -9.51 -6.66
C VAL A 219 -5.76 -9.35 -6.63
N ARG A 220 -5.05 -10.33 -7.19
CA ARG A 220 -3.61 -10.27 -7.42
C ARG A 220 -3.34 -10.61 -8.88
N ARG A 221 -2.36 -9.93 -9.48
CA ARG A 221 -1.89 -10.20 -10.84
C ARG A 221 -0.38 -10.11 -10.88
N ALA A 222 0.30 -11.11 -11.43
CA ALA A 222 1.72 -11.00 -11.72
C ALA A 222 1.99 -9.92 -12.77
N GLN A 223 3.00 -9.10 -12.54
CA GLN A 223 3.49 -8.14 -13.52
C GLN A 223 4.19 -8.84 -14.69
N THR A 224 4.92 -9.93 -14.43
CA THR A 224 5.74 -10.60 -15.45
C THR A 224 5.01 -11.70 -16.21
N THR A 225 4.16 -12.48 -15.54
CA THR A 225 3.47 -13.63 -16.16
C THR A 225 2.02 -13.33 -16.54
N GLY A 226 1.43 -12.26 -16.00
CA GLY A 226 0.00 -11.96 -16.16
C GLY A 226 -0.94 -12.95 -15.46
N GLU A 227 -0.42 -13.87 -14.64
CA GLU A 227 -1.26 -14.80 -13.86
C GLU A 227 -2.05 -14.06 -12.78
N ILE A 228 -3.33 -14.41 -12.61
CA ILE A 228 -4.29 -13.72 -11.75
C ILE A 228 -4.89 -14.66 -10.71
N LEU A 229 -4.96 -14.20 -9.45
CA LEU A 229 -5.80 -14.80 -8.41
C LEU A 229 -6.94 -13.86 -8.05
N VAL A 230 -8.15 -14.41 -8.04
CA VAL A 230 -9.37 -13.71 -7.62
C VAL A 230 -9.90 -14.37 -6.36
N ASN A 231 -10.06 -13.61 -5.29
CA ASN A 231 -10.46 -14.11 -3.99
C ASN A 231 -11.70 -13.35 -3.51
N LEU A 232 -12.86 -13.99 -3.55
CA LEU A 232 -14.09 -13.45 -2.98
C LEU A 232 -14.12 -13.77 -1.48
N VAL A 233 -14.19 -12.74 -0.64
CA VAL A 233 -14.18 -12.89 0.82
C VAL A 233 -15.54 -12.58 1.40
N THR A 234 -16.08 -13.53 2.16
CA THR A 234 -17.41 -13.42 2.79
C THR A 234 -17.36 -13.79 4.27
N SER A 235 -18.42 -13.47 5.02
CA SER A 235 -18.68 -14.14 6.30
C SER A 235 -19.27 -15.53 6.09
N SER A 236 -19.38 -16.33 7.15
CA SER A 236 -20.09 -17.62 7.15
C SER A 236 -21.62 -17.50 7.30
N GLN A 237 -22.17 -16.29 7.36
CA GLN A 237 -23.60 -16.06 7.66
C GLN A 237 -24.53 -16.50 6.52
N GLN A 238 -24.00 -16.73 5.31
CA GLN A 238 -24.72 -17.28 4.17
C GLN A 238 -23.83 -18.26 3.43
N GLU A 239 -24.44 -19.15 2.66
CA GLU A 239 -23.76 -20.15 1.83
C GLU A 239 -24.42 -20.12 0.44
N HIS A 240 -23.60 -19.96 -0.60
CA HIS A 240 -24.07 -19.78 -1.98
C HIS A 240 -23.16 -20.53 -2.94
N ASP A 241 -23.74 -21.00 -4.05
CA ASP A 241 -22.98 -21.58 -5.15
C ASP A 241 -22.41 -20.47 -6.06
N PHE A 242 -21.08 -20.42 -6.17
CA PHE A 242 -20.36 -19.46 -7.00
C PHE A 242 -19.97 -20.00 -8.38
N SER A 243 -20.54 -21.12 -8.83
CA SER A 243 -20.28 -21.70 -10.15
C SER A 243 -20.56 -20.69 -11.28
N GLU A 244 -21.68 -19.97 -11.21
CA GLU A 244 -22.03 -18.95 -12.21
C GLU A 244 -21.02 -17.78 -12.24
N LEU A 245 -20.61 -17.29 -11.06
CA LEU A 245 -19.60 -16.22 -10.97
C LEU A 245 -18.26 -16.68 -11.56
N THR A 246 -17.86 -17.91 -11.23
CA THR A 246 -16.64 -18.54 -11.73
C THR A 246 -16.65 -18.58 -13.26
N GLU A 247 -17.75 -19.01 -13.87
CA GLU A 247 -17.89 -19.00 -15.32
C GLU A 247 -17.84 -17.60 -15.93
N ARG A 248 -18.47 -16.60 -15.30
CA ARG A 248 -18.46 -15.21 -15.80
C ARG A 248 -17.05 -14.64 -15.80
N ILE A 249 -16.29 -14.84 -14.72
CA ILE A 249 -14.88 -14.38 -14.62
C ILE A 249 -14.02 -15.04 -15.69
N LEU A 250 -14.16 -16.35 -15.92
CA LEU A 250 -13.36 -17.09 -16.91
C LEU A 250 -13.69 -16.71 -18.36
N LYS A 251 -14.85 -16.10 -18.61
CA LYS A 251 -15.27 -15.60 -19.94
C LYS A 251 -14.89 -14.14 -20.18
N LEU A 252 -14.31 -13.44 -19.20
CA LEU A 252 -13.84 -12.07 -19.37
C LEU A 252 -12.69 -12.02 -20.38
N ASP A 253 -12.69 -10.99 -21.21
CA ASP A 253 -11.58 -10.65 -22.10
C ASP A 253 -10.47 -9.96 -21.27
N LEU A 254 -9.62 -10.78 -20.65
CA LEU A 254 -8.48 -10.35 -19.83
C LEU A 254 -7.18 -10.47 -20.65
N GLU A 255 -6.27 -9.54 -20.43
CA GLU A 255 -4.91 -9.67 -20.98
C GLU A 255 -4.14 -10.79 -20.24
N GLY A 256 -4.31 -10.83 -18.91
CA GLY A 256 -3.77 -11.88 -18.07
C GLY A 256 -4.56 -13.19 -18.12
N LYS A 257 -4.08 -14.19 -17.37
CA LYS A 257 -4.72 -15.50 -17.24
C LYS A 257 -5.11 -15.78 -15.80
N VAL A 258 -6.36 -16.14 -15.57
CA VAL A 258 -6.82 -16.59 -14.25
C VAL A 258 -6.13 -17.91 -13.88
N ALA A 259 -5.25 -17.87 -12.89
CA ALA A 259 -4.61 -19.03 -12.30
C ALA A 259 -5.54 -19.70 -11.27
N GLY A 260 -6.36 -18.91 -10.59
CA GLY A 260 -7.39 -19.45 -9.71
C GLY A 260 -8.42 -18.45 -9.21
N ILE A 261 -9.55 -19.02 -8.80
CA ILE A 261 -10.68 -18.31 -8.19
C ILE A 261 -10.97 -18.99 -6.87
N LEU A 262 -10.98 -18.21 -5.79
CA LEU A 262 -11.08 -18.68 -4.43
C LEU A 262 -12.26 -18.01 -3.73
N HIS A 263 -12.93 -18.77 -2.88
CA HIS A 263 -13.88 -18.27 -1.91
C HIS A 263 -13.27 -18.42 -0.51
N ILE A 264 -13.15 -17.31 0.19
CA ILE A 264 -12.51 -17.23 1.50
C ILE A 264 -13.56 -16.82 2.52
N ILE A 265 -13.71 -17.60 3.58
CA ILE A 265 -14.58 -17.28 4.71
C ILE A 265 -13.76 -16.60 5.80
N ASN A 266 -14.28 -15.49 6.29
CA ASN A 266 -13.67 -14.64 7.30
C ASN A 266 -14.72 -14.10 8.26
N ASP A 267 -14.73 -14.64 9.47
CA ASP A 267 -15.62 -14.23 10.56
C ASP A 267 -14.90 -13.34 11.59
N SER A 268 -13.66 -12.95 11.33
CA SER A 268 -12.94 -12.00 12.18
C SER A 268 -13.74 -10.71 12.34
N LEU A 269 -13.83 -10.25 13.59
CA LEU A 269 -14.43 -8.96 13.94
C LEU A 269 -13.56 -7.79 13.46
N ALA A 270 -12.26 -8.02 13.32
CA ALA A 270 -11.34 -7.04 12.77
C ALA A 270 -11.55 -6.90 11.26
N ASP A 271 -11.32 -5.70 10.77
CA ASP A 271 -11.38 -5.37 9.34
C ASP A 271 -10.07 -5.76 8.65
N VAL A 272 -9.75 -7.04 8.73
CA VAL A 272 -8.56 -7.67 8.14
C VAL A 272 -8.99 -8.81 7.25
N VAL A 273 -8.28 -9.03 6.15
CA VAL A 273 -8.51 -10.20 5.29
C VAL A 273 -7.72 -11.38 5.86
N GLN A 274 -8.42 -12.29 6.52
CA GLN A 274 -7.90 -13.57 7.04
C GLN A 274 -8.67 -14.71 6.38
N SER A 275 -8.08 -15.91 6.32
CA SER A 275 -8.78 -17.14 5.92
C SER A 275 -9.06 -18.00 7.15
N ASP A 276 -10.32 -18.04 7.57
CA ASP A 276 -10.80 -19.09 8.47
C ASP A 276 -11.07 -20.39 7.69
N GLU A 277 -11.52 -20.26 6.44
CA GLU A 277 -11.63 -21.34 5.46
C GLU A 277 -11.32 -20.80 4.06
N THR A 278 -10.60 -21.57 3.24
CA THR A 278 -10.35 -21.25 1.83
C THR A 278 -10.86 -22.41 0.96
N ARG A 279 -11.75 -22.09 0.01
CA ARG A 279 -12.30 -23.01 -0.98
C ARG A 279 -11.82 -22.62 -2.37
N ILE A 280 -11.21 -23.56 -3.09
CA ILE A 280 -10.81 -23.35 -4.48
C ILE A 280 -12.03 -23.61 -5.37
N LEU A 281 -12.53 -22.57 -6.03
CA LEU A 281 -13.63 -22.67 -7.00
C LEU A 281 -13.11 -23.03 -8.40
N TYR A 282 -11.90 -22.60 -8.73
CA TYR A 282 -11.24 -22.90 -9.99
C TYR A 282 -9.71 -22.84 -9.85
N GLY A 283 -9.02 -23.73 -10.54
CA GLY A 283 -7.57 -23.69 -10.72
C GLY A 283 -6.81 -24.01 -9.44
N GLN A 284 -5.95 -23.09 -9.02
CA GLN A 284 -5.04 -23.24 -7.88
C GLN A 284 -4.99 -21.97 -7.01
N ASP A 285 -4.41 -22.06 -5.83
CA ASP A 285 -4.30 -20.99 -4.84
C ASP A 285 -2.97 -20.22 -4.89
N TYR A 286 -2.22 -20.35 -5.97
CA TYR A 286 -0.97 -19.61 -6.16
C TYR A 286 -0.69 -19.30 -7.64
N PHE A 287 0.25 -18.39 -7.88
CA PHE A 287 0.88 -18.18 -9.18
C PHE A 287 2.36 -17.87 -8.99
N TYR A 288 3.08 -17.62 -10.09
CA TYR A 288 4.48 -17.21 -10.00
C TYR A 288 4.71 -15.79 -10.52
N GLU A 289 5.52 -15.04 -9.80
CA GLU A 289 6.06 -13.75 -10.22
C GLU A 289 7.58 -13.85 -10.35
N MET A 290 8.16 -13.08 -11.26
CA MET A 290 9.61 -12.98 -11.42
C MET A 290 10.10 -11.60 -10.98
N ILE A 291 11.19 -11.57 -10.22
CA ILE A 291 11.91 -10.35 -9.84
C ILE A 291 13.40 -10.63 -9.97
N LEU A 292 14.12 -9.80 -10.74
CA LEU A 292 15.57 -9.91 -10.94
C LEU A 292 16.04 -11.33 -11.34
N GLY A 293 15.25 -12.03 -12.16
CA GLY A 293 15.54 -13.37 -12.65
C GLY A 293 15.21 -14.52 -11.69
N LEU A 294 14.74 -14.22 -10.48
CA LEU A 294 14.28 -15.21 -9.50
C LEU A 294 12.77 -15.37 -9.56
N LYS A 295 12.29 -16.58 -9.31
CA LYS A 295 10.88 -16.96 -9.37
C LYS A 295 10.32 -17.11 -7.95
N PHE A 296 9.21 -16.43 -7.67
CA PHE A 296 8.55 -16.43 -6.36
C PHE A 296 7.13 -16.96 -6.48
N LYS A 297 6.77 -17.91 -5.61
CA LYS A 297 5.41 -18.42 -5.48
C LYS A 297 4.57 -17.44 -4.67
N ILE A 298 3.50 -16.93 -5.27
CA ILE A 298 2.61 -15.92 -4.69
C ILE A 298 1.26 -16.55 -4.36
N SER A 299 0.90 -16.55 -3.08
CA SER A 299 -0.42 -16.97 -2.57
C SER A 299 -1.27 -15.76 -2.15
N PRO A 300 -2.59 -15.91 -1.89
CA PRO A 300 -3.48 -14.81 -1.51
C PRO A 300 -2.94 -13.95 -0.36
N PHE A 301 -2.46 -14.61 0.70
CA PHE A 301 -2.03 -13.97 1.95
C PHE A 301 -0.53 -13.66 2.02
N SER A 302 0.28 -14.23 1.12
CA SER A 302 1.71 -13.96 1.10
C SER A 302 2.01 -12.46 0.95
N PHE A 303 2.89 -11.93 1.80
CA PHE A 303 3.43 -10.60 1.58
C PHE A 303 4.35 -10.62 0.35
N PHE A 304 4.13 -9.65 -0.54
CA PHE A 304 4.98 -9.39 -1.68
C PHE A 304 4.88 -7.91 -2.03
N GLN A 305 5.93 -7.33 -2.59
CA GLN A 305 5.93 -5.91 -2.93
C GLN A 305 4.80 -5.59 -3.90
N THR A 306 3.99 -4.58 -3.57
CA THR A 306 2.80 -4.27 -4.38
C THR A 306 3.13 -3.65 -5.75
N ASN A 307 4.39 -3.31 -6.00
CA ASN A 307 4.91 -2.79 -7.26
C ASN A 307 6.17 -3.58 -7.64
N SER A 308 6.03 -4.58 -8.52
CA SER A 308 7.13 -5.50 -8.88
C SER A 308 8.32 -4.74 -9.51
N LEU A 309 8.05 -3.82 -10.44
CA LEU A 309 9.12 -3.06 -11.11
C LEU A 309 9.78 -2.02 -10.19
N GLY A 310 9.01 -1.40 -9.28
CA GLY A 310 9.57 -0.55 -8.24
C GLY A 310 10.42 -1.33 -7.24
N ALA A 311 10.05 -2.59 -6.95
CA ALA A 311 10.84 -3.46 -6.10
C ALA A 311 12.17 -3.84 -6.75
N GLU A 312 12.22 -4.08 -8.07
CA GLU A 312 13.48 -4.31 -8.79
C GLU A 312 14.44 -3.13 -8.66
N VAL A 313 13.94 -1.88 -8.77
CA VAL A 313 14.75 -0.68 -8.53
C VAL A 313 15.29 -0.65 -7.11
N LEU A 314 14.44 -0.87 -6.10
CA LEU A 314 14.83 -0.90 -4.70
C LEU A 314 15.90 -1.95 -4.41
N TYR A 315 15.69 -3.19 -4.88
CA TYR A 315 16.59 -4.30 -4.62
C TYR A 315 17.91 -4.17 -5.37
N THR A 316 17.89 -3.60 -6.58
CA THR A 316 19.12 -3.27 -7.32
C THR A 316 19.96 -2.24 -6.57
N ALA A 317 19.32 -1.19 -6.02
CA ALA A 317 20.02 -0.19 -5.21
C ALA A 317 20.60 -0.79 -3.91
N ALA A 318 19.83 -1.63 -3.21
CA ALA A 318 20.33 -2.36 -2.04
C ALA A 318 21.55 -3.23 -2.37
N ARG A 319 21.48 -3.98 -3.48
CA ARG A 319 22.60 -4.80 -4.00
C ARG A 319 23.81 -3.95 -4.37
N SER A 320 23.64 -2.74 -4.91
CA SER A 320 24.78 -1.88 -5.23
C SER A 320 25.46 -1.32 -3.98
N TYR A 321 24.70 -1.03 -2.91
CA TYR A 321 25.26 -0.47 -1.68
C TYR A 321 25.95 -1.51 -0.80
N ILE A 322 25.50 -2.77 -0.81
CA ILE A 322 26.14 -3.82 -0.02
C ILE A 322 27.54 -4.20 -0.56
N GLY A 323 27.82 -3.93 -1.84
CA GLY A 323 29.13 -4.12 -2.46
C GLY A 323 29.52 -5.59 -2.65
N SER A 324 30.80 -5.92 -2.41
CA SER A 324 31.32 -7.29 -2.59
C SER A 324 31.11 -8.12 -1.33
N THR A 325 30.03 -8.90 -1.28
CA THR A 325 29.71 -9.81 -0.17
C THR A 325 30.11 -11.26 -0.41
N LYS A 326 30.90 -11.57 -1.46
CA LYS A 326 31.20 -12.95 -1.89
C LYS A 326 31.71 -13.87 -0.79
N ASP A 327 32.44 -13.33 0.18
CA ASP A 327 33.02 -14.08 1.30
C ASP A 327 32.31 -13.80 2.64
N MET A 328 31.22 -13.03 2.63
CA MET A 328 30.50 -12.57 3.82
C MET A 328 29.17 -13.29 4.01
N THR A 329 28.77 -13.43 5.27
CA THR A 329 27.41 -13.80 5.67
C THR A 329 26.56 -12.54 5.73
N VAL A 330 25.43 -12.52 5.01
CA VAL A 330 24.47 -11.41 5.02
C VAL A 330 23.27 -11.77 5.88
N PHE A 331 22.81 -10.83 6.71
CA PHE A 331 21.61 -10.98 7.52
C PHE A 331 20.46 -10.19 6.89
N ASP A 332 19.39 -10.87 6.49
CA ASP A 332 18.13 -10.26 6.05
C ASP A 332 17.15 -10.27 7.21
N LEU A 333 17.10 -9.17 7.96
CA LEU A 333 16.26 -9.04 9.15
C LEU A 333 14.86 -8.59 8.73
N TYR A 334 13.83 -9.26 9.27
CA TYR A 334 12.44 -9.10 8.83
C TYR A 334 12.26 -9.55 7.37
N SER A 335 12.83 -10.73 7.04
CA SER A 335 12.99 -11.19 5.67
C SER A 335 11.68 -11.49 4.94
N GLY A 336 10.54 -11.59 5.65
CA GLY A 336 9.26 -12.01 5.09
C GLY A 336 9.41 -13.34 4.34
N THR A 337 8.95 -13.37 3.09
CA THR A 337 9.06 -14.54 2.19
C THR A 337 10.46 -14.71 1.55
N GLY A 338 11.47 -14.01 2.06
CA GLY A 338 12.87 -14.17 1.68
C GLY A 338 13.24 -13.54 0.34
N THR A 339 12.50 -12.54 -0.12
CA THR A 339 12.74 -11.90 -1.43
C THR A 339 14.14 -11.25 -1.49
N ILE A 340 14.49 -10.44 -0.49
CA ILE A 340 15.79 -9.74 -0.43
C ILE A 340 16.91 -10.76 -0.22
N ALA A 341 16.75 -11.67 0.75
CA ALA A 341 17.72 -12.73 1.02
C ALA A 341 18.13 -13.50 -0.25
N GLN A 342 17.15 -13.93 -1.04
CA GLN A 342 17.41 -14.69 -2.26
C GLN A 342 18.07 -13.84 -3.36
N ILE A 343 17.73 -12.56 -3.48
CA ILE A 343 18.39 -11.63 -4.43
C ILE A 343 19.86 -11.42 -4.06
N LEU A 344 20.18 -11.37 -2.77
CA LEU A 344 21.54 -11.21 -2.26
C LEU A 344 22.35 -12.51 -2.25
N ALA A 345 21.69 -13.67 -2.42
CA ALA A 345 22.33 -14.98 -2.39
C ALA A 345 23.40 -15.15 -3.48
N ASP A 346 23.16 -14.64 -4.68
CA ASP A 346 24.09 -14.71 -5.82
C ASP A 346 25.41 -13.93 -5.58
N VAL A 347 25.39 -12.95 -4.68
CA VAL A 347 26.57 -12.12 -4.38
C VAL A 347 27.20 -12.43 -3.03
N SER A 348 26.67 -13.38 -2.26
CA SER A 348 27.05 -13.61 -0.86
C SER A 348 27.51 -15.04 -0.59
N LYS A 349 28.37 -15.24 0.41
CA LYS A 349 28.78 -16.60 0.83
C LYS A 349 27.58 -17.37 1.40
N LYS A 350 26.83 -16.71 2.29
CA LYS A 350 25.64 -17.23 2.96
C LYS A 350 24.69 -16.06 3.23
N VAL A 351 23.39 -16.32 3.21
CA VAL A 351 22.37 -15.36 3.63
C VAL A 351 21.49 -16.00 4.70
N ILE A 352 21.29 -15.30 5.81
CA ILE A 352 20.44 -15.74 6.92
C ILE A 352 19.27 -14.77 7.02
N GLY A 353 18.07 -15.24 6.69
CA GLY A 353 16.83 -14.50 6.86
C GLY A 353 16.18 -14.79 8.22
N VAL A 354 15.73 -13.75 8.91
CA VAL A 354 14.99 -13.89 10.16
C VAL A 354 13.63 -13.22 10.03
N GLU A 355 12.57 -13.97 10.32
CA GLU A 355 11.18 -13.51 10.20
C GLU A 355 10.33 -14.08 11.34
N ILE A 356 9.42 -13.28 11.90
CA ILE A 356 8.60 -13.67 13.04
C ILE A 356 7.42 -14.56 12.63
N VAL A 357 6.96 -14.44 11.38
CA VAL A 357 5.85 -15.22 10.82
C VAL A 357 6.37 -16.54 10.25
N GLU A 358 6.03 -17.66 10.90
CA GLU A 358 6.48 -19.01 10.53
C GLU A 358 6.06 -19.39 9.10
N GLU A 359 4.84 -19.05 8.69
CA GLU A 359 4.35 -19.34 7.33
C GLU A 359 5.14 -18.57 6.26
N ALA A 360 5.65 -17.39 6.58
CA ALA A 360 6.51 -16.63 5.67
C ALA A 360 7.91 -17.26 5.55
N VAL A 361 8.43 -17.82 6.65
CA VAL A 361 9.70 -18.58 6.67
C VAL A 361 9.60 -19.86 5.85
N GLU A 362 8.52 -20.62 5.97
CA GLU A 362 8.32 -21.82 5.15
C GLU A 362 8.18 -21.46 3.67
N ALA A 363 7.46 -20.39 3.33
CA ALA A 363 7.40 -19.88 1.97
C ALA A 363 8.78 -19.42 1.45
N ALA A 364 9.62 -18.84 2.31
CA ALA A 364 10.99 -18.45 1.96
C ALA A 364 11.87 -19.67 1.63
N LYS A 365 11.76 -20.74 2.43
CA LYS A 365 12.45 -22.02 2.17
C LYS A 365 11.99 -22.65 0.86
N GLU A 366 10.68 -22.70 0.60
CA GLU A 366 10.13 -23.19 -0.67
C GLU A 366 10.66 -22.40 -1.87
N ASN A 367 10.68 -21.07 -1.78
CA ASN A 367 11.18 -20.20 -2.84
C ASN A 367 12.70 -20.37 -3.07
N ALA A 368 13.50 -20.51 -2.02
CA ALA A 368 14.93 -20.74 -2.17
C ALA A 368 15.23 -22.07 -2.88
N VAL A 369 14.51 -23.15 -2.52
CA VAL A 369 14.60 -24.43 -3.23
C VAL A 369 14.16 -24.27 -4.69
N LEU A 370 13.06 -23.56 -4.95
CA LEU A 370 12.55 -23.29 -6.30
C LEU A 370 13.58 -22.56 -7.18
N ASN A 371 14.36 -21.65 -6.58
CA ASN A 371 15.42 -20.89 -7.24
C ASN A 371 16.78 -21.60 -7.24
N GLY A 372 16.89 -22.81 -6.69
CA GLY A 372 18.14 -23.56 -6.61
C GLY A 372 19.20 -22.92 -5.71
N LEU A 373 18.77 -22.13 -4.72
CA LEU A 373 19.65 -21.41 -3.80
C LEU A 373 19.91 -22.26 -2.55
N SER A 374 21.12 -22.79 -2.43
CA SER A 374 21.54 -23.62 -1.29
C SER A 374 22.25 -22.84 -0.18
N ASN A 375 22.55 -21.56 -0.39
CA ASN A 375 23.26 -20.69 0.55
C ASN A 375 22.34 -19.72 1.31
N CYS A 376 21.02 -19.94 1.26
CA CYS A 376 20.03 -19.24 2.08
C CYS A 376 19.57 -20.12 3.24
N GLU A 377 19.52 -19.54 4.44
CA GLU A 377 18.93 -20.13 5.63
C GLU A 377 17.85 -19.20 6.17
N PHE A 378 16.73 -19.74 6.65
CA PHE A 378 15.61 -18.95 7.18
C PHE A 378 15.21 -19.44 8.56
N ILE A 379 15.15 -18.51 9.51
CA ILE A 379 14.87 -18.76 10.92
C ILE A 379 13.55 -18.06 11.29
N ALA A 380 12.63 -18.83 11.87
CA ALA A 380 11.40 -18.31 12.45
C ALA A 380 11.68 -17.80 13.88
N GLY A 381 11.56 -16.50 14.10
CA GLY A 381 11.83 -15.93 15.41
C GLY A 381 11.79 -14.40 15.45
N ASP A 382 11.76 -13.88 16.68
CA ASP A 382 11.98 -12.45 16.91
C ASP A 382 13.44 -12.11 16.60
N VAL A 383 13.66 -11.11 15.74
CA VAL A 383 15.00 -10.69 15.28
C VAL A 383 15.95 -10.44 16.45
N LEU A 384 15.50 -9.82 17.54
CA LEU A 384 16.37 -9.47 18.66
C LEU A 384 16.80 -10.68 19.49
N LYS A 385 16.05 -11.79 19.42
CA LYS A 385 16.38 -13.04 20.13
C LYS A 385 17.13 -14.01 19.23
N ALA A 386 16.66 -14.15 17.99
CA ALA A 386 17.23 -15.11 17.04
C ALA A 386 18.71 -14.83 16.77
N LEU A 387 19.12 -13.56 16.76
CA LEU A 387 20.52 -13.18 16.56
C LEU A 387 21.46 -13.64 17.68
N ASP A 388 20.97 -13.89 18.90
CA ASP A 388 21.80 -14.43 19.99
C ASP A 388 22.12 -15.92 19.77
N ASP A 389 21.32 -16.62 18.96
CA ASP A 389 21.43 -18.06 18.71
C ASP A 389 22.10 -18.41 17.37
N VAL A 390 22.46 -17.42 16.54
CA VAL A 390 23.15 -17.67 15.26
C VAL A 390 24.65 -17.84 15.48
N GLU A 391 25.18 -19.04 15.19
CA GLU A 391 26.62 -19.29 15.13
C GLU A 391 27.22 -18.79 13.79
N GLU A 392 28.34 -18.05 13.85
CA GLU A 392 29.03 -17.44 12.68
C GLU A 392 29.63 -18.43 11.67
#